data_AF-A0A7T6Z1P9-F1
#
_entry.id   AF-A0A7T6Z1P9-F1
#
_cell.length_a   1.000
_cell.length_b   1.000
_cell.length_c   1.000
_cell.angle_alpha   90.00
_cell.angle_beta   90.00
_cell.angle_gamma   90.00
#
_symmetry.space_group_name_H-M   'P 1'
#
loop_
_entity.id
_entity.type
_entity.pdbx_description
1 polymer ?
#
loop_
_entity_poly.entity_id
_entity_poly.type
_entity_poly.pdbx_seq_one_letter_code
_entity_poly.pdbx_strand_id
1 'polypeptide(L)' 'MDNGLIDVKDKALVFVQEYCGEHCRVFQDGKELHGVTGVRITADEGEPTYHEIEYLTGKTNRKNKIPEFRG' A
#
# COMPACT_ATOMS: atom_id res chain seq x y z
N MET A 1 1.09 -18.78 25.55
CA MET A 1 0.27 -18.13 24.51
C MET A 1 1.19 -17.16 23.84
N ASP A 2 1.58 -17.47 22.61
CA ASP A 2 2.60 -16.73 21.88
C ASP A 2 1.94 -15.45 21.35
N ASN A 3 2.49 -14.29 21.70
CA ASN A 3 1.87 -13.00 21.39
C ASN A 3 2.08 -12.57 19.93
N GLY A 4 2.30 -13.53 19.03
CA GLY A 4 2.16 -13.40 17.58
C GLY A 4 2.75 -12.12 16.98
N LEU A 5 3.90 -11.65 17.46
CA LEU A 5 4.63 -10.61 16.76
C LEU A 5 5.07 -11.23 15.43
N ILE A 6 4.34 -10.92 14.36
CA ILE A 6 4.70 -11.28 13.00
C ILE A 6 6.08 -10.68 12.78
N ASP A 7 7.10 -11.52 12.62
CA ASP A 7 8.43 -11.09 12.20
C ASP A 7 8.28 -10.50 10.79
N VAL A 8 8.27 -9.17 10.72
CA VAL A 8 8.03 -8.41 9.49
C VAL A 8 9.23 -8.46 8.55
N LYS A 9 10.36 -9.01 8.99
CA LYS A 9 11.63 -8.96 8.26
C LYS A 9 11.66 -9.77 6.98
N ASP A 10 10.80 -10.78 6.85
CA ASP A 10 10.84 -11.71 5.71
C ASP A 10 9.63 -11.59 4.76
N LYS A 11 8.74 -10.60 4.97
CA LYS A 11 7.59 -10.43 4.07
C LYS A 11 7.89 -9.37 3.03
N ALA A 12 7.95 -9.81 1.77
CA ALA A 12 7.91 -8.88 0.64
C ALA A 12 6.62 -8.05 0.71
N LEU A 13 6.74 -6.73 0.55
CA LEU A 13 5.59 -5.85 0.40
C LEU A 13 4.96 -6.15 -0.97
N VAL A 14 3.78 -6.77 -0.96
CA VAL A 14 3.09 -7.14 -2.21
C VAL A 14 2.01 -6.13 -2.50
N PHE A 15 2.15 -5.47 -3.65
CA PHE A 15 1.12 -4.62 -4.24
C PHE A 15 0.44 -5.35 -5.39
N VAL A 16 -0.89 -5.36 -5.40
CA VAL A 16 -1.71 -5.87 -6.51
C VAL A 16 -2.52 -4.72 -7.07
N GLN A 17 -2.46 -4.53 -8.40
CA GLN A 17 -3.28 -3.56 -9.11
C GLN A 17 -4.25 -4.30 -10.03
N GLU A 18 -5.54 -4.16 -9.75
CA GLU A 18 -6.61 -4.70 -10.58
C GLU A 18 -7.22 -3.59 -11.42
N TYR A 19 -7.24 -3.79 -12.74
CA TYR A 19 -7.88 -2.87 -13.69
C TYR A 19 -9.21 -3.45 -14.16
N CYS A 20 -10.31 -2.72 -13.91
CA CYS A 20 -11.64 -3.02 -14.43
C CYS A 20 -12.14 -1.80 -15.22
N GLY A 21 -11.84 -1.78 -16.52
CA GLY A 21 -12.06 -0.60 -17.37
C GLY A 21 -11.18 0.58 -16.92
N GLU A 22 -11.80 1.73 -16.65
CA GLU A 22 -11.12 2.94 -16.14
C GLU A 22 -10.87 2.92 -14.62
N HIS A 23 -11.38 1.91 -13.92
CA HIS A 23 -11.21 1.80 -12.47
C HIS A 23 -9.97 0.98 -12.12
N CYS A 24 -9.04 1.59 -11.40
CA CYS A 24 -7.90 0.92 -10.77
C CYS A 24 -8.23 0.68 -9.28
N ARG A 25 -8.08 -0.57 -8.83
CA ARG A 25 -8.13 -0.95 -7.42
C ARG A 25 -6.75 -1.43 -7.00
N VAL A 26 -6.21 -0.84 -5.95
CA VAL A 26 -4.88 -1.18 -5.43
C VAL A 26 -5.03 -1.91 -4.11
N PHE A 27 -4.31 -3.01 -3.95
CA PHE A 27 -4.24 -3.76 -2.71
C PHE A 27 -2.78 -3.84 -2.23
N GLN A 28 -2.60 -3.73 -0.92
CA GLN A 28 -1.33 -4.02 -0.25
C GLN A 28 -1.57 -5.09 0.80
N ASP A 29 -0.83 -6.19 0.72
CA ASP A 29 -0.91 -7.31 1.67
C ASP A 29 -2.35 -7.81 1.87
N GLY A 30 -3.13 -7.85 0.78
CA GLY A 30 -4.53 -8.29 0.76
C GLY A 30 -5.56 -7.24 1.22
N LYS A 31 -5.14 -6.02 1.57
CA LYS A 31 -6.03 -4.91 1.96
C LYS A 31 -6.15 -3.88 0.85
N GLU A 32 -7.38 -3.48 0.51
CA GLU A 32 -7.63 -2.45 -0.50
C GLU A 32 -7.21 -1.06 0.02
N LEU A 33 -6.42 -0.35 -0.80
CA LEU A 33 -5.96 1.01 -0.55
C LEU A 33 -6.92 2.01 -1.20
N HIS A 34 -7.94 2.42 -0.45
CA HIS A 34 -8.91 3.40 -0.95
C HIS A 34 -8.26 4.76 -1.24
N GLY A 35 -8.50 5.28 -2.45
CA GLY A 35 -7.98 6.57 -2.89
C GLY A 35 -6.62 6.50 -3.57
N VAL A 36 -5.95 5.34 -3.55
CA VAL A 36 -4.77 5.08 -4.37
C VAL A 36 -5.24 4.69 -5.77
N THR A 37 -4.66 5.33 -6.79
CA THR A 37 -5.00 5.14 -8.21
C THR A 37 -3.92 4.40 -8.99
N GLY A 38 -2.72 4.28 -8.41
CA GLY A 38 -1.62 3.58 -9.04
C GLY A 38 -0.44 3.37 -8.10
N VAL A 39 0.32 2.31 -8.36
CA VAL A 39 1.60 2.02 -7.72
C VAL A 39 2.61 1.67 -8.81
N ARG A 40 3.78 2.29 -8.79
CA ARG A 40 4.90 1.94 -9.67
C ARG A 40 6.07 1.52 -8.81
N ILE A 41 6.61 0.34 -9.10
CA ILE A 41 7.78 -0.23 -8.40
C ILE A 41 8.90 -0.40 -9.41
N THR A 42 10.03 0.24 -9.14
CA THR A 42 11.26 0.08 -9.92
C THR A 42 12.27 -0.61 -9.04
N ALA A 43 12.74 -1.79 -9.45
CA ALA A 43 13.71 -2.59 -8.72
C ALA A 43 14.76 -3.12 -9.70
N ASP A 44 16.02 -2.80 -9.44
CA ASP A 44 17.17 -3.24 -10.21
C ASP A 44 18.23 -3.85 -9.28
N GLU A 45 19.03 -4.79 -9.78
CA GLU A 45 20.08 -5.43 -8.99
C GLU A 45 21.15 -4.42 -8.59
N GLY A 46 21.45 -4.33 -7.29
CA GLY A 46 22.47 -3.41 -6.75
C GLY A 46 21.98 -1.98 -6.52
N GLU A 47 20.72 -1.66 -6.87
CA GLU A 47 20.12 -0.34 -6.70
C GLU A 47 19.01 -0.35 -5.64
N PRO A 48 18.71 0.80 -5.00
CA PRO A 48 17.54 0.92 -4.14
C PRO A 48 16.24 0.65 -4.92
N THR A 49 15.29 -0.03 -4.29
CA THR A 49 13.94 -0.15 -4.83
C THR A 49 13.14 1.13 -4.62
N TYR A 50 12.58 1.68 -5.69
CA TYR A 50 11.73 2.88 -5.65
C TYR A 50 10.26 2.50 -5.74
N HIS A 51 9.45 3.07 -4.85
CA HIS A 51 8.00 2.92 -4.82
C HIS A 51 7.36 4.29 -5.04
N GLU A 52 6.55 4.42 -6.08
CA GLU A 52 5.74 5.59 -6.33
C GLU A 52 4.27 5.24 -6.17
N ILE A 53 3.53 6.08 -5.45
CA ILE A 53 2.11 5.88 -5.16
C ILE A 53 1.35 7.10 -5.66
N GLU A 54 0.45 6.87 -6.60
CA GLU A 54 -0.49 7.88 -7.07
C GLU A 54 -1.78 7.80 -6.27
N TYR A 55 -2.26 8.93 -5.76
CA TYR A 55 -3.48 8.97 -4.96
C TYR A 55 -4.30 10.24 -5.23
N LEU A 56 -5.62 10.11 -5.08
CA LEU A 56 -6.56 11.23 -5.15
C LEU A 56 -6.84 11.79 -3.76
N THR A 57 -6.64 13.10 -3.59
CA THR A 57 -7.01 13.81 -2.36
C THR A 57 -8.52 14.02 -2.27
N GLY A 58 -9.07 14.05 -1.04
CA GLY A 58 -10.50 14.29 -0.80
C GLY A 58 -11.44 13.10 -1.03
N LYS A 59 -10.92 11.95 -1.50
CA LYS A 59 -11.67 10.68 -1.65
C LYS A 59 -11.48 9.72 -0.47
N THR A 60 -10.53 10.00 0.42
CA THR A 60 -10.36 9.25 1.67
C THR A 60 -11.49 9.61 2.62
N ASN A 61 -12.36 8.64 2.89
CA ASN A 61 -13.55 8.85 3.70
C ASN A 61 -13.13 9.28 5.12
N ARG A 62 -13.51 10.49 5.55
CA ARG A 62 -13.18 11.10 6.87
C ARG A 62 -13.48 10.22 8.09
N LYS A 63 -14.24 9.13 7.91
CA LYS A 63 -14.58 8.17 8.97
C LYS A 63 -13.42 7.26 9.38
N ASN A 64 -12.42 7.07 8.53
CA ASN A 64 -11.17 6.41 8.91
C ASN A 64 -10.13 7.48 9.20
N LYS A 65 -10.24 8.13 10.37
CA LYS A 65 -9.14 8.92 10.91
C LYS A 65 -7.93 8.00 11.04
N ILE A 66 -6.87 8.34 10.33
CA ILE A 66 -5.53 7.81 10.58
C ILE A 66 -5.24 8.10 12.07
N PRO A 67 -4.84 7.11 12.89
CA PRO A 67 -4.36 7.40 14.24
C PRO A 67 -3.25 8.43 14.10
N GLU A 68 -3.35 9.55 14.83
CA GLU A 68 -2.29 10.56 14.85
C GLU A 68 -0.97 9.86 15.17
N PHE A 69 -0.06 9.84 14.19
CA PHE A 69 1.30 9.36 14.41
C PHE A 69 1.95 10.37 15.34
N ARG A 70 2.01 10.04 16.64
CA ARG A 70 2.79 10.77 17.61
C ARG A 70 4.23 10.28 17.52
N GLY A 71 5.02 11.00 16.72
CA GLY A 71 6.48 10.99 16.83
C GLY A 71 6.95 11.73 18.06
#